data_AF-A0A9D9IMP7-F1
#
_entry.id   AF-A0A9D9IMP7-F1
#
_cell.length_a   1.000
_cell.length_b   1.000
_cell.length_c   1.000
_cell.angle_alpha   90.00
_cell.angle_beta   90.00
_cell.angle_gamma   90.00
#
_symmetry.space_group_name_H-M   'P 1'
#
loop_
_entity.id
_entity.type
_entity.pdbx_description
1 polymer ?
#
loop_
_entity_poly.entity_id
_entity_poly.type
_entity_poly.pdbx_seq_one_letter_code
_entity_poly.pdbx_strand_id
1 'polypeptide(L)'
;MSSKSNDQGRAYEYICLHSLQDAISAIRKSQIIQNSSYEAAEHAWKTLSTAEKALYTLSAKSTIDTIFALEPNIVEVDDDTLNLYIQSDEHGEEADVRDIIIDRKDIVWEIGLSIKHNHMAVKHSRLAKSLDFGQKWYGVNCSEEYWNAVKPTFDFLEAEKANGTYFRNLNSKEDDVYVPLLRAFMQEVKTQVKKNADVPRKLVEYLLSKYDFYKVISIDNKRLTTIQSFNMYGTLNQASKTQKPSLEVPAMELPTTLLYVDFKPKSKTTVIMSFDNGWQFSFRIHNAKDTIEPSLKFDIQIVGMPPAVNITFNCKW
;
A
#
# COMPACT_ATOMS: atom_id res chain seq x y z
N MET A 1 2.65 -14.85 -0.89
CA MET A 1 3.84 -14.28 -1.55
C MET A 1 4.94 -15.30 -1.41
N SER A 2 5.53 -15.74 -2.51
CA SER A 2 6.76 -16.53 -2.47
C SER A 2 7.90 -15.64 -1.94
N SER A 3 8.91 -16.21 -1.27
CA SER A 3 10.10 -15.48 -0.82
C SER A 3 10.69 -14.62 -1.95
N LYS A 4 10.75 -15.19 -3.17
CA LYS A 4 11.20 -14.49 -4.38
C LYS A 4 10.50 -13.16 -4.66
N SER A 5 9.18 -13.07 -4.50
CA SER A 5 8.47 -11.80 -4.78
C SER A 5 8.80 -10.72 -3.75
N ASN A 6 9.07 -11.11 -2.51
CA ASN A 6 9.44 -10.20 -1.44
C ASN A 6 10.88 -9.70 -1.64
N ASP A 7 11.78 -10.61 -2.00
CA ASP A 7 13.19 -10.28 -2.24
C ASP A 7 13.36 -9.35 -3.45
N GLN A 8 12.58 -9.54 -4.52
CA GLN A 8 12.60 -8.63 -5.68
C GLN A 8 12.11 -7.22 -5.32
N GLY A 9 11.06 -7.10 -4.48
CA GLY A 9 10.60 -5.81 -3.97
C GLY A 9 11.67 -5.09 -3.15
N ARG A 10 12.26 -5.78 -2.18
CA ARG A 10 13.35 -5.28 -1.33
C ARG A 10 14.60 -4.89 -2.12
N ALA A 11 14.97 -5.69 -3.12
CA ALA A 11 16.08 -5.34 -4.01
C ALA A 11 15.80 -4.08 -4.84
N TYR A 12 14.54 -3.87 -5.24
CA TYR A 12 14.12 -2.66 -5.95
C TYR A 12 14.10 -1.42 -5.04
N GLU A 13 13.66 -1.55 -3.79
CA GLU A 13 13.78 -0.50 -2.75
C GLU A 13 15.25 -0.06 -2.58
N TYR A 14 16.17 -1.02 -2.45
CA TYR A 14 17.60 -0.75 -2.30
C TYR A 14 18.15 0.13 -3.43
N ILE A 15 17.92 -0.24 -4.69
CA ILE A 15 18.47 0.52 -5.82
C ILE A 15 17.75 1.85 -6.05
N CYS A 16 16.46 1.98 -5.71
CA CYS A 16 15.77 3.27 -5.70
C CYS A 16 16.40 4.24 -4.70
N LEU A 17 16.66 3.76 -3.48
CA LEU A 17 17.32 4.53 -2.42
C LEU A 17 18.70 5.04 -2.86
N HIS A 18 19.55 4.13 -3.36
CA HIS A 18 20.91 4.47 -3.80
C HIS A 18 20.90 5.39 -5.02
N SER A 19 20.04 5.16 -6.01
CA SER A 19 19.95 6.03 -7.19
C SER A 19 19.53 7.45 -6.82
N LEU A 20 18.60 7.59 -5.86
CA LEU A 20 18.20 8.89 -5.30
C LEU A 20 19.35 9.54 -4.55
N GLN A 21 20.00 8.83 -3.63
CA GLN A 21 21.09 9.40 -2.85
C GLN A 21 22.27 9.83 -3.74
N ASP A 22 22.67 9.04 -4.74
CA ASP A 22 23.70 9.40 -5.71
C ASP A 22 23.36 10.70 -6.43
N ALA A 23 22.12 10.83 -6.93
CA ALA A 23 21.67 12.04 -7.62
C ALA A 23 21.63 13.26 -6.70
N ILE A 24 21.18 13.09 -5.45
CA ILE A 24 21.11 14.18 -4.46
C ILE A 24 22.53 14.59 -4.03
N SER A 25 23.42 13.63 -3.82
CA SER A 25 24.82 13.87 -3.41
C SER A 25 25.65 14.63 -4.45
N ALA A 26 25.24 14.60 -5.71
CA ALA A 26 25.81 15.45 -6.75
C ALA A 26 25.43 16.95 -6.61
N ILE A 27 24.41 17.27 -5.82
CA ILE A 27 23.84 18.63 -5.65
C ILE A 27 24.12 19.18 -4.25
N ARG A 28 23.90 18.37 -3.21
CA ARG A 28 23.96 18.76 -1.79
C ARG A 28 24.40 17.60 -0.91
N LYS A 29 24.65 17.86 0.38
CA LYS A 29 24.93 16.79 1.35
C LYS A 29 23.70 15.89 1.54
N SER A 30 23.90 14.58 1.39
CA SER A 30 22.92 13.57 1.73
C SER A 30 23.58 12.30 2.27
N GLN A 31 22.82 11.50 3.00
CA GLN A 31 23.31 10.24 3.57
C GLN A 31 22.19 9.20 3.63
N ILE A 32 22.58 7.92 3.53
CA ILE A 32 21.69 6.81 3.82
C ILE A 32 21.84 6.43 5.30
N ILE A 33 20.72 6.41 6.03
CA ILE A 33 20.69 5.87 7.40
C ILE A 33 20.43 4.37 7.31
N GLN A 34 21.39 3.57 7.77
CA GLN A 34 21.31 2.12 7.72
C GLN A 34 20.56 1.57 8.95
N ASN A 35 19.67 0.63 8.70
CA ASN A 35 18.94 -0.13 9.70
C ASN A 35 18.76 -1.59 9.21
N SER A 36 18.06 -2.42 9.98
CA SER A 36 17.82 -3.82 9.60
C SER A 36 17.07 -3.99 8.27
N SER A 37 16.15 -3.08 7.93
CA SER A 37 15.47 -3.10 6.61
C SER A 37 16.44 -2.81 5.47
N TYR A 38 17.36 -1.86 5.65
CA TYR A 38 18.42 -1.60 4.69
C TYR A 38 19.31 -2.83 4.46
N GLU A 39 19.74 -3.51 5.52
CA GLU A 39 20.55 -4.73 5.43
C GLU A 39 19.81 -5.85 4.67
N ALA A 40 18.51 -6.02 4.95
CA ALA A 40 17.68 -6.99 4.25
C ALA A 40 17.52 -6.65 2.75
N ALA A 41 17.34 -5.37 2.42
CA ALA A 41 17.24 -4.87 1.06
C ALA A 41 18.57 -5.04 0.30
N GLU A 42 19.70 -4.75 0.95
CA GLU A 42 21.03 -4.97 0.39
C GLU A 42 21.29 -6.45 0.11
N HIS A 43 20.94 -7.33 1.05
CA HIS A 43 21.08 -8.77 0.87
C HIS A 43 20.26 -9.23 -0.33
N ALA A 44 18.99 -8.80 -0.43
CA ALA A 44 18.14 -9.13 -1.57
C ALA A 44 18.74 -8.63 -2.90
N TRP A 45 19.23 -7.39 -2.95
CA TRP A 45 19.93 -6.83 -4.11
C TRP A 45 21.13 -7.67 -4.53
N LYS A 46 21.94 -8.13 -3.58
CA LYS A 46 23.12 -8.96 -3.85
C LYS A 46 22.76 -10.28 -4.55
N THR A 47 21.57 -10.83 -4.30
CA THR A 47 21.10 -12.08 -4.94
C THR A 47 20.67 -11.93 -6.40
N LEU A 48 20.43 -10.71 -6.88
CA LEU A 48 20.00 -10.47 -8.26
C LEU A 48 21.12 -10.72 -9.28
N SER A 49 20.73 -11.23 -10.45
CA SER A 49 21.61 -11.35 -11.61
C SER A 49 22.03 -9.97 -12.14
N THR A 50 23.12 -9.92 -12.90
CA THR A 50 23.60 -8.68 -13.54
C THR A 50 22.53 -8.03 -14.42
N ALA A 51 21.75 -8.85 -15.14
CA ALA A 51 20.67 -8.35 -15.99
C ALA A 51 19.53 -7.73 -15.18
N GLU A 52 19.12 -8.35 -14.07
CA GLU A 52 18.11 -7.80 -13.16
C GLU A 52 18.59 -6.50 -12.51
N LYS A 53 19.84 -6.46 -12.04
CA LYS A 53 20.44 -5.25 -11.48
C LYS A 53 20.44 -4.10 -12.48
N ALA A 54 20.90 -4.34 -13.71
CA ALA A 54 20.89 -3.33 -14.77
C ALA A 54 19.47 -2.83 -15.08
N LEU A 55 18.49 -3.74 -15.12
CA LEU A 55 17.09 -3.42 -15.37
C LEU A 55 16.52 -2.51 -14.27
N TYR A 56 16.74 -2.88 -13.02
CA TYR A 56 16.20 -2.15 -11.87
C TYR A 56 16.88 -0.79 -11.71
N THR A 57 18.18 -0.69 -12.00
CA THR A 57 18.89 0.59 -12.02
C THR A 57 18.34 1.53 -13.08
N LEU A 58 18.03 1.07 -14.30
CA LEU A 58 17.38 1.90 -15.32
C LEU A 58 16.02 2.42 -14.83
N SER A 59 15.22 1.53 -14.27
CA SER A 59 13.92 1.86 -13.70
C SER A 59 14.01 2.92 -12.59
N ALA A 60 14.94 2.73 -11.64
CA ALA A 60 15.17 3.65 -10.53
C ALA A 60 15.69 5.01 -10.99
N LYS A 61 16.61 5.05 -11.95
CA LYS A 61 17.15 6.33 -12.48
C LYS A 61 16.12 7.14 -13.24
N SER A 62 15.17 6.48 -13.92
CA SER A 62 14.12 7.19 -14.68
C SER A 62 13.24 8.11 -13.83
N THR A 63 13.13 7.87 -12.52
CA THR A 63 12.24 8.62 -11.63
C THR A 63 12.84 9.92 -11.09
N ILE A 64 14.17 10.05 -11.13
CA ILE A 64 14.92 11.10 -10.41
C ILE A 64 14.43 12.50 -10.77
N ASP A 65 14.40 12.83 -12.07
CA ASP A 65 14.01 14.17 -12.53
C ASP A 65 12.57 14.50 -12.12
N THR A 66 11.68 13.51 -12.15
CA THR A 66 10.27 13.71 -11.76
C THR A 66 10.16 13.94 -10.25
N ILE A 67 10.89 13.17 -9.43
CA ILE A 67 10.90 13.36 -7.97
C ILE A 67 11.47 14.75 -7.61
N PHE A 68 12.56 15.18 -8.24
CA PHE A 68 13.14 16.51 -8.00
C PHE A 68 12.22 17.64 -8.45
N ALA A 69 11.49 17.44 -9.55
CA ALA A 69 10.52 18.40 -10.04
C ALA A 69 9.29 18.52 -9.13
N LEU A 70 8.90 17.43 -8.46
CA LEU A 70 7.80 17.39 -7.49
C LEU A 70 8.20 17.95 -6.12
N GLU A 71 9.44 17.73 -5.68
CA GLU A 71 9.87 17.99 -4.30
C GLU A 71 11.13 18.86 -4.25
N PRO A 72 10.99 20.18 -4.39
CA PRO A 72 12.11 21.11 -4.45
C PRO A 72 12.97 21.14 -3.18
N ASN A 73 12.41 20.75 -2.02
CA ASN A 73 13.15 20.62 -0.76
C ASN A 73 14.26 19.57 -0.82
N ILE A 74 14.18 18.61 -1.75
CA ILE A 74 15.23 17.59 -1.95
C ILE A 74 16.51 18.21 -2.52
N VAL A 75 16.39 19.20 -3.40
CA VAL A 75 17.52 19.76 -4.17
C VAL A 75 17.90 21.18 -3.73
N GLU A 76 17.20 21.77 -2.76
CA GLU A 76 17.63 23.02 -2.13
C GLU A 76 19.08 22.88 -1.65
N VAL A 77 19.94 23.83 -1.95
CA VAL A 77 21.34 23.79 -1.50
C VAL A 77 21.49 24.63 -0.24
N ASP A 78 21.78 23.96 0.87
CA ASP A 78 22.08 24.54 2.17
C ASP A 78 22.96 23.60 3.01
N ASP A 79 23.23 24.00 4.26
CA ASP A 79 24.23 23.34 5.12
C ASP A 79 23.74 22.03 5.75
N ASP A 80 22.44 21.76 5.74
CA ASP A 80 21.86 20.56 6.33
C ASP A 80 22.13 19.31 5.48
N THR A 81 22.01 18.16 6.13
CA THR A 81 22.19 16.85 5.47
C THR A 81 20.84 16.19 5.31
N LEU A 82 20.50 15.86 4.07
CA LEU A 82 19.26 15.18 3.74
C LEU A 82 19.42 13.68 4.00
N ASN A 83 18.55 13.12 4.83
CA ASN A 83 18.60 11.71 5.19
C ASN A 83 17.67 10.91 4.27
N LEU A 84 18.11 9.73 3.88
CA LEU A 84 17.28 8.74 3.22
C LEU A 84 17.38 7.41 3.97
N TYR A 85 16.27 6.71 4.12
CA TYR A 85 16.28 5.38 4.75
C TYR A 85 15.12 4.52 4.30
N ILE A 86 15.30 3.20 4.40
CA ILE A 86 14.23 2.23 4.21
C ILE A 86 13.48 2.10 5.53
N GLN A 87 12.16 2.24 5.48
CA GLN A 87 11.32 2.17 6.67
C GLN A 87 11.41 0.77 7.33
N SER A 88 11.32 0.72 8.66
CA SER A 88 11.29 -0.55 9.37
C SER A 88 9.96 -1.28 9.16
N ASP A 89 10.02 -2.62 9.11
CA ASP A 89 8.83 -3.47 8.96
C ASP A 89 7.75 -3.18 10.05
N GLU A 90 8.16 -2.71 11.24
CA GLU A 90 7.27 -2.38 12.38
C GLU A 90 6.28 -1.26 12.06
N HIS A 91 6.71 -0.20 11.35
CA HIS A 91 5.83 0.93 10.99
C HIS A 91 4.86 0.58 9.85
N GLY A 92 5.23 -0.40 9.02
CA GLY A 92 4.34 -0.98 8.00
C GLY A 92 3.08 -1.62 8.59
N GLU A 93 3.14 -2.10 9.83
CA GLU A 93 2.00 -2.67 10.53
C GLU A 93 1.00 -1.60 11.03
N GLU A 94 1.46 -0.36 11.23
CA GLU A 94 0.66 0.78 11.74
C GLU A 94 -0.08 1.59 10.66
N ALA A 95 -0.12 1.07 9.43
CA ALA A 95 -0.70 1.69 8.23
C ALA A 95 0.13 2.83 7.60
N ASP A 96 1.45 2.83 7.81
CA ASP A 96 2.37 3.52 6.92
C ASP A 96 2.74 2.58 5.75
N VAL A 97 2.64 3.05 4.50
CA VAL A 97 2.95 2.25 3.30
C VAL A 97 4.19 2.72 2.56
N ARG A 98 4.89 3.71 3.13
CA ARG A 98 6.12 4.27 2.60
C ARG A 98 7.24 3.24 2.85
N ASP A 99 7.96 2.90 1.79
CA ASP A 99 9.08 1.96 1.86
C ASP A 99 10.41 2.74 2.02
N ILE A 100 10.52 3.90 1.38
CA ILE A 100 11.65 4.84 1.54
C ILE A 100 11.14 6.14 2.14
N ILE A 101 11.84 6.66 3.15
CA ILE A 101 11.60 7.98 3.73
C ILE A 101 12.77 8.91 3.39
N ILE A 102 12.43 10.17 3.12
CA ILE A 102 13.38 11.24 2.87
C ILE A 102 13.00 12.39 3.79
N ASP A 103 13.90 12.77 4.71
CA ASP A 103 13.64 13.82 5.68
C ASP A 103 14.77 14.85 5.81
N ARG A 104 14.37 16.05 6.22
CA ARG A 104 15.25 17.15 6.61
C ARG A 104 14.91 17.56 8.04
N LYS A 105 15.80 17.22 8.97
CA LYS A 105 15.59 17.47 10.41
C LYS A 105 15.49 18.95 10.75
N ASP A 106 16.13 19.81 9.95
CA ASP A 106 16.22 21.24 10.22
C ASP A 106 14.95 22.02 9.86
N ILE A 107 14.04 21.44 9.06
CA ILE A 107 12.84 22.14 8.58
C ILE A 107 11.50 21.39 8.78
N VAL A 108 11.44 20.37 9.64
CA VAL A 108 10.22 19.55 9.87
C VAL A 108 9.54 19.19 8.54
N TRP A 109 10.32 18.62 7.63
CA TRP A 109 9.87 18.20 6.31
C TRP A 109 10.26 16.75 6.08
N GLU A 110 9.29 15.96 5.62
CA GLU A 110 9.43 14.54 5.32
C GLU A 110 8.50 14.17 4.18
N ILE A 111 9.00 13.35 3.27
CA ILE A 111 8.18 12.66 2.27
C ILE A 111 8.49 11.16 2.31
N GLY A 112 7.60 10.35 1.76
CA GLY A 112 7.95 8.96 1.51
C GLY A 112 7.50 8.44 0.17
N LEU A 113 8.15 7.36 -0.23
CA LEU A 113 7.95 6.67 -1.48
C LEU A 113 7.47 5.24 -1.17
N SER A 114 6.32 4.86 -1.72
CA SER A 114 5.87 3.47 -1.72
C SER A 114 6.37 2.81 -3.00
N ILE A 115 7.40 1.98 -2.88
CA ILE A 115 8.12 1.34 -3.98
C ILE A 115 7.46 0.00 -4.29
N LYS A 116 7.11 -0.24 -5.55
CA LYS A 116 6.49 -1.49 -6.00
C LYS A 116 7.12 -1.97 -7.30
N HIS A 117 7.39 -3.27 -7.38
CA HIS A 117 7.90 -3.92 -8.59
C HIS A 117 6.81 -4.81 -9.19
N ASN A 118 6.32 -4.46 -10.39
CA ASN A 118 5.26 -5.19 -11.12
C ASN A 118 4.00 -5.53 -10.28
N HIS A 119 3.71 -4.77 -9.23
CA HIS A 119 2.63 -5.07 -8.29
C HIS A 119 1.76 -3.84 -8.00
N MET A 120 0.44 -4.00 -8.19
CA MET A 120 -0.52 -2.90 -8.11
C MET A 120 -1.35 -2.88 -6.82
N ALA A 121 -1.44 -4.00 -6.10
CA ALA A 121 -2.29 -4.10 -4.91
C ALA A 121 -1.83 -3.14 -3.83
N VAL A 122 -2.78 -2.62 -3.06
CA VAL A 122 -2.49 -1.62 -2.03
C VAL A 122 -2.26 -2.29 -0.68
N LYS A 123 -3.06 -3.29 -0.33
CA LYS A 123 -2.96 -3.97 0.96
C LYS A 123 -3.43 -5.43 0.89
N HIS A 124 -2.89 -6.24 1.80
CA HIS A 124 -3.22 -7.66 1.96
C HIS A 124 -3.89 -7.94 3.30
N SER A 125 -5.01 -7.26 3.56
CA SER A 125 -5.76 -7.40 4.81
C SER A 125 -6.44 -8.77 4.91
N ARG A 126 -6.89 -9.13 6.12
CA ARG A 126 -7.44 -10.46 6.42
C ARG A 126 -8.71 -10.39 7.22
N LEU A 127 -9.54 -11.42 7.05
CA LEU A 127 -10.55 -11.81 8.03
C LEU A 127 -10.08 -13.13 8.67
N ALA A 128 -10.16 -13.23 9.99
CA ALA A 128 -9.77 -14.45 10.71
C ALA A 128 -10.63 -14.62 11.97
N LYS A 129 -10.65 -15.85 12.49
CA LYS A 129 -11.44 -16.24 13.67
C LYS A 129 -11.26 -15.31 14.88
N SER A 130 -10.05 -14.79 15.10
CA SER A 130 -9.70 -13.95 16.25
C SER A 130 -9.19 -12.55 15.87
N LEU A 131 -9.23 -12.18 14.58
CA LEU A 131 -8.75 -10.88 14.13
C LEU A 131 -9.92 -9.91 14.02
N ASP A 132 -10.02 -8.98 14.96
CA ASP A 132 -10.97 -7.88 14.88
C ASP A 132 -10.52 -6.88 13.80
N PHE A 133 -11.10 -7.01 12.61
CA PHE A 133 -10.75 -6.14 11.49
C PHE A 133 -11.21 -4.71 11.75
N GLY A 134 -12.31 -4.49 12.47
CA GLY A 134 -12.80 -3.15 12.74
C GLY A 134 -11.86 -2.38 13.64
N GLN A 135 -11.38 -3.02 14.69
CA GLN A 135 -10.37 -2.44 15.57
C GLN A 135 -9.08 -2.14 14.81
N LYS A 136 -8.64 -3.06 13.94
CA LYS A 136 -7.39 -2.89 13.18
C LYS A 136 -7.50 -1.87 12.05
N TRP A 137 -8.65 -1.74 11.40
CA TRP A 137 -8.79 -0.95 10.17
C TRP A 137 -9.35 0.44 10.43
N TYR A 138 -10.20 0.62 11.44
CA TYR A 138 -10.81 1.91 11.75
C TYR A 138 -10.95 2.19 13.26
N GLY A 139 -10.33 1.37 14.11
CA GLY A 139 -10.24 1.62 15.55
C GLY A 139 -11.55 1.41 16.32
N VAL A 140 -12.48 0.63 15.78
CA VAL A 140 -13.74 0.30 16.45
C VAL A 140 -13.97 -1.21 16.37
N ASN A 141 -14.08 -1.88 17.52
CA ASN A 141 -14.35 -3.32 17.59
C ASN A 141 -15.55 -3.72 16.73
N CYS A 142 -15.42 -4.85 16.05
CA CYS A 142 -16.52 -5.45 15.33
C CYS A 142 -17.67 -5.79 16.28
N SER A 143 -18.91 -5.68 15.80
CA SER A 143 -20.08 -5.95 16.61
C SER A 143 -20.22 -7.44 16.98
N GLU A 144 -21.02 -7.72 18.03
CA GLU A 144 -21.34 -9.10 18.40
C GLU A 144 -22.07 -9.82 17.26
N GLU A 145 -22.93 -9.11 16.52
CA GLU A 145 -23.62 -9.64 15.35
C GLU A 145 -22.65 -10.07 14.25
N TYR A 146 -21.56 -9.32 14.01
CA TYR A 146 -20.51 -9.75 13.08
C TYR A 146 -19.87 -11.05 13.55
N TRP A 147 -19.46 -11.13 14.82
CA TRP A 147 -18.79 -12.31 15.38
C TRP A 147 -19.69 -13.55 15.33
N ASN A 148 -20.96 -13.39 15.69
CA ASN A 148 -21.96 -14.45 15.60
C ASN A 148 -22.17 -14.91 14.14
N ALA A 149 -22.15 -13.98 13.18
CA ALA A 149 -22.34 -14.30 11.76
C ALA A 149 -21.14 -15.06 11.14
N VAL A 150 -19.90 -14.73 11.52
CA VAL A 150 -18.70 -15.38 10.94
C VAL A 150 -18.30 -16.67 11.65
N LYS A 151 -18.72 -16.86 12.90
CA LYS A 151 -18.34 -18.00 13.74
C LYS A 151 -18.59 -19.37 13.06
N PRO A 152 -19.77 -19.68 12.48
CA PRO A 152 -19.99 -20.98 11.85
C PRO A 152 -19.00 -21.29 10.72
N THR A 153 -18.68 -20.29 9.90
CA THR A 153 -17.73 -20.45 8.80
C THR A 153 -16.30 -20.65 9.32
N PHE A 154 -15.86 -19.92 10.34
CA PHE A 154 -14.53 -20.11 10.90
C PHE A 154 -14.36 -21.40 11.69
N ASP A 155 -15.40 -21.88 12.39
CA ASP A 155 -15.40 -23.18 13.04
C ASP A 155 -15.29 -24.31 12.01
N PHE A 156 -16.02 -24.21 10.89
CA PHE A 156 -15.88 -25.14 9.77
C PHE A 156 -14.46 -25.18 9.20
N LEU A 157 -13.85 -24.01 8.96
CA LEU A 157 -12.47 -23.94 8.46
C LEU A 157 -11.45 -24.51 9.44
N GLU A 158 -11.69 -24.38 10.75
CA GLU A 158 -10.81 -24.96 11.78
C GLU A 158 -10.89 -26.49 11.81
N ALA A 159 -12.11 -27.04 11.71
CA ALA A 159 -12.32 -28.49 11.59
C ALA A 159 -11.65 -29.06 10.33
N GLU A 160 -11.83 -28.41 9.18
CA GLU A 160 -11.22 -28.85 7.93
C GLU A 160 -9.70 -28.68 7.90
N LYS A 161 -9.17 -27.66 8.59
CA LYS A 161 -7.73 -27.53 8.80
C LYS A 161 -7.18 -28.70 9.62
N ALA A 162 -7.88 -29.14 10.66
CA ALA A 162 -7.47 -30.29 11.46
C ALA A 162 -7.45 -31.59 10.64
N ASN A 163 -8.30 -31.70 9.62
CA ASN A 163 -8.33 -32.81 8.67
C ASN A 163 -7.20 -32.75 7.61
N GLY A 164 -6.41 -31.68 7.56
CA GLY A 164 -5.38 -31.48 6.54
C GLY A 164 -5.94 -31.22 5.14
N THR A 165 -7.21 -30.80 5.05
CA THR A 165 -7.90 -30.62 3.77
C THR A 165 -7.24 -29.51 2.93
N TYR A 166 -7.02 -29.79 1.65
CA TYR A 166 -6.63 -28.78 0.68
C TYR A 166 -7.82 -27.87 0.36
N PHE A 167 -7.61 -26.55 0.34
CA PHE A 167 -8.68 -25.58 0.08
C PHE A 167 -9.33 -25.79 -1.30
N ARG A 168 -8.57 -26.28 -2.29
CA ARG A 168 -9.09 -26.62 -3.61
C ARG A 168 -10.11 -27.77 -3.60
N ASN A 169 -10.10 -28.62 -2.57
CA ASN A 169 -10.96 -29.79 -2.44
C ASN A 169 -12.32 -29.48 -1.78
N LEU A 170 -12.53 -28.24 -1.31
CA LEU A 170 -13.84 -27.82 -0.81
C LEU A 170 -14.85 -27.69 -1.96
N ASN A 171 -15.91 -28.50 -1.92
CA ASN A 171 -16.89 -28.62 -3.01
C ASN A 171 -17.62 -27.30 -3.29
N SER A 172 -18.05 -26.55 -2.27
CA SER A 172 -18.82 -25.32 -2.43
C SER A 172 -18.21 -24.14 -1.64
N LYS A 173 -16.89 -23.98 -1.72
CA LYS A 173 -16.15 -22.91 -1.01
C LYS A 173 -16.66 -21.49 -1.26
N GLU A 174 -17.22 -21.20 -2.42
CA GLU A 174 -17.79 -19.89 -2.68
C GLU A 174 -19.03 -19.65 -1.81
N ASP A 175 -19.96 -20.60 -1.76
CA ASP A 175 -21.22 -20.44 -1.04
C ASP A 175 -21.10 -20.74 0.46
N ASP A 176 -20.19 -21.66 0.84
CA ASP A 176 -20.03 -22.09 2.24
C ASP A 176 -19.03 -21.23 3.01
N VAL A 177 -18.07 -20.61 2.31
CA VAL A 177 -16.98 -19.84 2.94
C VAL A 177 -17.02 -18.38 2.52
N TYR A 178 -16.88 -18.08 1.23
CA TYR A 178 -16.68 -16.70 0.79
C TYR A 178 -17.93 -15.83 0.93
N VAL A 179 -19.08 -16.29 0.45
CA VAL A 179 -20.33 -15.50 0.48
C VAL A 179 -20.76 -15.17 1.92
N PRO A 180 -20.78 -16.09 2.90
CA PRO A 180 -21.13 -15.77 4.28
C PRO A 180 -20.19 -14.75 4.91
N LEU A 181 -18.87 -14.93 4.76
CA LEU A 181 -17.86 -14.01 5.30
C LEU A 181 -17.98 -12.61 4.68
N LEU A 182 -18.16 -12.53 3.35
CA LEU A 182 -18.30 -11.26 2.66
C LEU A 182 -19.59 -10.54 3.03
N ARG A 183 -20.71 -11.26 3.21
CA ARG A 183 -21.97 -10.67 3.69
C ARG A 183 -21.83 -10.10 5.10
N ALA A 184 -21.22 -10.86 6.02
CA ALA A 184 -20.96 -10.39 7.38
C ALA A 184 -20.04 -9.16 7.38
N PHE A 185 -18.96 -9.19 6.61
CA PHE A 185 -18.04 -8.06 6.43
C PHE A 185 -18.76 -6.80 5.92
N MET A 186 -19.54 -6.91 4.84
CA MET A 186 -20.27 -5.77 4.28
C MET A 186 -21.30 -5.22 5.24
N GLN A 187 -22.03 -6.09 5.95
CA GLN A 187 -23.04 -5.67 6.92
C GLN A 187 -22.39 -4.96 8.12
N GLU A 188 -21.24 -5.43 8.58
CA GLU A 188 -20.48 -4.81 9.66
C GLU A 188 -20.01 -3.41 9.26
N VAL A 189 -19.38 -3.27 8.09
CA VAL A 189 -18.96 -1.96 7.57
C VAL A 189 -20.15 -0.99 7.46
N LYS A 190 -21.29 -1.44 6.89
CA LYS A 190 -22.53 -0.61 6.83
C LYS A 190 -22.99 -0.17 8.22
N THR A 191 -22.91 -1.06 9.21
CA THR A 191 -23.35 -0.79 10.58
C THR A 191 -22.44 0.23 11.25
N GLN A 192 -21.13 0.08 11.12
CA GLN A 192 -20.15 0.98 11.73
C GLN A 192 -20.16 2.37 11.10
N VAL A 193 -20.28 2.47 9.77
CA VAL A 193 -20.42 3.77 9.08
C VAL A 193 -21.68 4.52 9.53
N LYS A 194 -22.78 3.82 9.78
CA LYS A 194 -24.00 4.45 10.32
C LYS A 194 -23.85 4.95 11.76
N LYS A 195 -23.03 4.28 12.57
CA LYS A 195 -22.82 4.60 13.98
C LYS A 195 -21.77 5.69 14.19
N ASN A 196 -20.79 5.78 13.28
CA ASN A 196 -19.66 6.69 13.42
C ASN A 196 -19.24 7.26 12.06
N ALA A 197 -19.38 8.58 11.92
CA ALA A 197 -19.07 9.32 10.70
C ALA A 197 -17.57 9.30 10.33
N ASP A 198 -16.67 8.97 11.26
CA ASP A 198 -15.24 8.89 10.98
C ASP A 198 -14.82 7.57 10.30
N VAL A 199 -15.68 6.55 10.33
CA VAL A 199 -15.32 5.21 9.82
C VAL A 199 -14.94 5.21 8.33
N PRO A 200 -15.66 5.89 7.41
CA PRO A 200 -15.25 5.99 6.01
C PRO A 200 -13.82 6.54 5.84
N ARG A 201 -13.51 7.64 6.53
CA ARG A 201 -12.18 8.27 6.50
C ARG A 201 -11.13 7.30 7.00
N LYS A 202 -11.28 6.78 8.22
CA LYS A 202 -10.30 5.88 8.86
C LYS A 202 -10.09 4.60 8.05
N LEU A 203 -11.15 4.06 7.46
CA LEU A 203 -11.06 2.90 6.60
C LEU A 203 -10.20 3.19 5.37
N VAL A 204 -10.39 4.32 4.69
CA VAL A 204 -9.54 4.69 3.55
C VAL A 204 -8.12 5.04 3.96
N GLU A 205 -7.90 5.70 5.10
CA GLU A 205 -6.55 5.92 5.66
C GLU A 205 -5.84 4.58 5.92
N TYR A 206 -6.55 3.58 6.45
CA TYR A 206 -5.98 2.24 6.61
C TYR A 206 -5.69 1.55 5.28
N LEU A 207 -6.55 1.72 4.27
CA LEU A 207 -6.36 1.09 2.96
C LEU A 207 -5.22 1.73 2.17
N LEU A 208 -5.03 3.04 2.30
CA LEU A 208 -4.00 3.82 1.62
C LEU A 208 -2.80 4.01 2.54
N SER A 209 -2.80 5.07 3.34
CA SER A 209 -1.83 5.32 4.39
C SER A 209 -2.32 6.42 5.33
N LYS A 210 -1.74 6.49 6.53
CA LYS A 210 -1.85 7.63 7.45
C LYS A 210 -0.94 8.82 7.09
N TYR A 211 -0.05 8.64 6.11
CA TYR A 211 0.89 9.66 5.67
C TYR A 211 0.76 9.86 4.17
N ASP A 212 1.12 11.06 3.70
CA ASP A 212 1.20 11.30 2.27
C ASP A 212 2.43 10.62 1.68
N PHE A 213 2.29 10.14 0.45
CA PHE A 213 3.38 9.44 -0.24
C PHE A 213 3.27 9.50 -1.76
N TYR A 214 4.40 9.24 -2.42
CA TYR A 214 4.43 8.94 -3.84
C TYR A 214 4.50 7.43 -4.06
N LYS A 215 3.54 6.87 -4.80
CA LYS A 215 3.58 5.48 -5.22
C LYS A 215 4.42 5.37 -6.48
N VAL A 216 5.54 4.66 -6.40
CA VAL A 216 6.48 4.43 -7.49
C VAL A 216 6.39 2.97 -7.92
N ILE A 217 5.97 2.73 -9.17
CA ILE A 217 5.73 1.37 -9.68
C ILE A 217 6.59 1.13 -10.92
N SER A 218 7.50 0.16 -10.86
CA SER A 218 8.19 -0.37 -12.04
C SER A 218 7.27 -1.31 -12.83
N ILE A 219 7.19 -1.13 -14.14
CA ILE A 219 6.44 -1.96 -15.07
C ILE A 219 7.39 -2.45 -16.17
N ASP A 220 8.08 -3.57 -15.91
CA ASP A 220 9.24 -3.98 -16.70
C ASP A 220 8.93 -4.23 -18.17
N ASN A 221 7.79 -4.88 -18.44
CA ASN A 221 7.37 -5.22 -19.79
C ASN A 221 7.04 -3.98 -20.65
N LYS A 222 6.84 -2.82 -20.02
CA LYS A 222 6.62 -1.54 -20.71
C LYS A 222 7.84 -0.63 -20.68
N ARG A 223 8.93 -1.01 -19.99
CA ARG A 223 10.11 -0.16 -19.76
C ARG A 223 9.70 1.23 -19.24
N LEU A 224 8.83 1.20 -18.24
CA LEU A 224 8.16 2.37 -17.70
C LEU A 224 8.11 2.28 -16.18
N THR A 225 8.46 3.38 -15.51
CA THR A 225 8.17 3.59 -14.09
C THR A 225 7.08 4.63 -13.97
N THR A 226 6.08 4.40 -13.14
CA THR A 226 5.01 5.39 -12.90
C THR A 226 5.12 5.95 -11.50
N ILE A 227 4.92 7.26 -11.36
CA ILE A 227 4.82 7.94 -10.07
C ILE A 227 3.41 8.51 -9.93
N GLN A 228 2.73 8.17 -8.85
CA GLN A 228 1.40 8.68 -8.52
C GLN A 228 1.41 9.28 -7.12
N SER A 229 0.88 10.48 -6.94
CA SER A 229 0.82 11.15 -5.64
C SER A 229 -0.43 10.75 -4.84
N PHE A 230 -0.23 10.54 -3.55
CA PHE A 230 -1.29 10.41 -2.54
C PHE A 230 -1.11 11.53 -1.52
N ASN A 231 -1.58 12.73 -1.86
CA ASN A 231 -1.42 13.95 -1.06
C ASN A 231 -2.68 14.27 -0.26
N MET A 232 -3.05 13.40 0.68
CA MET A 232 -4.27 13.46 1.48
C MET A 232 -4.23 14.52 2.58
N TYR A 233 -3.04 14.85 3.08
CA TYR A 233 -2.81 15.78 4.19
C TYR A 233 -2.08 17.05 3.77
N GLY A 234 -1.63 17.15 2.52
CA GLY A 234 -0.99 18.33 1.96
C GLY A 234 0.47 18.47 2.37
N THR A 235 1.16 17.37 2.74
CA THR A 235 2.57 17.43 3.15
C THR A 235 3.55 17.23 1.99
N LEU A 236 3.06 16.77 0.84
CA LEU A 236 3.85 16.69 -0.39
C LEU A 236 3.85 18.03 -1.15
N ASN A 237 4.75 18.14 -2.12
CA ASN A 237 4.79 19.21 -3.11
C ASN A 237 4.93 20.60 -2.50
N GLN A 238 5.66 20.67 -1.38
CA GLN A 238 5.92 21.93 -0.69
C GLN A 238 7.02 22.70 -1.39
N ALA A 239 6.89 24.02 -1.46
CA ALA A 239 7.97 24.88 -1.95
C ALA A 239 9.18 24.81 -1.01
N SER A 240 10.38 24.93 -1.59
CA SER A 240 11.58 25.24 -0.83
C SER A 240 11.70 26.74 -0.60
N LYS A 241 12.76 27.17 0.10
CA LYS A 241 13.03 28.61 0.28
C LYS A 241 13.29 29.35 -1.03
N THR A 242 13.76 28.64 -2.05
CA THR A 242 14.28 29.24 -3.30
C THR A 242 13.44 28.92 -4.53
N GLN A 243 12.65 27.85 -4.50
CA GLN A 243 11.88 27.40 -5.66
C GLN A 243 10.57 26.71 -5.28
N LYS A 244 9.58 26.86 -6.15
CA LYS A 244 8.34 26.08 -6.11
C LYS A 244 8.53 24.76 -6.87
N PRO A 245 7.70 23.74 -6.62
CA PRO A 245 7.67 22.57 -7.48
C PRO A 245 7.41 22.98 -8.93
N SER A 246 8.06 22.28 -9.86
CA SER A 246 7.81 22.48 -11.31
C SER A 246 6.75 21.52 -11.84
N LEU A 247 6.51 20.43 -11.12
CA LEU A 247 5.33 19.57 -11.28
C LEU A 247 4.43 19.76 -10.05
N GLU A 248 3.16 20.01 -10.31
CA GLU A 248 2.15 20.25 -9.28
C GLU A 248 1.36 18.97 -9.00
N VAL A 249 1.11 18.68 -7.73
CA VAL A 249 0.18 17.62 -7.32
C VAL A 249 -0.88 18.15 -6.35
N PRO A 250 -2.17 18.04 -6.71
CA PRO A 250 -3.24 18.57 -5.88
C PRO A 250 -3.43 17.73 -4.62
N ALA A 251 -3.96 18.38 -3.58
CA ALA A 251 -4.43 17.70 -2.38
C ALA A 251 -5.64 16.81 -2.69
N MET A 252 -5.74 15.68 -2.00
CA MET A 252 -6.81 14.69 -2.17
C MET A 252 -7.77 14.72 -0.99
N GLU A 253 -9.07 14.79 -1.27
CA GLU A 253 -10.06 14.71 -0.21
C GLU A 253 -10.33 13.25 0.18
N LEU A 254 -10.13 12.92 1.46
CA LEU A 254 -10.56 11.65 2.03
C LEU A 254 -12.10 11.57 2.05
N PRO A 255 -12.69 10.36 2.04
CA PRO A 255 -14.14 10.22 2.03
C PRO A 255 -14.76 10.58 3.38
N THR A 256 -16.01 11.06 3.33
CA THR A 256 -16.83 11.32 4.52
C THR A 256 -17.97 10.33 4.65
N THR A 257 -18.34 9.61 3.58
CA THR A 257 -19.46 8.68 3.61
C THR A 257 -19.27 7.47 2.70
N LEU A 258 -19.89 6.36 3.07
CA LEU A 258 -20.00 5.18 2.23
C LEU A 258 -21.23 5.29 1.33
N LEU A 259 -21.03 5.31 0.01
CA LEU A 259 -22.11 5.39 -0.97
C LEU A 259 -22.66 4.01 -1.33
N TYR A 260 -21.77 3.02 -1.48
CA TYR A 260 -22.14 1.69 -1.94
C TYR A 260 -21.18 0.63 -1.40
N VAL A 261 -21.73 -0.49 -0.93
CA VAL A 261 -20.97 -1.71 -0.72
C VAL A 261 -21.83 -2.93 -1.02
N ASP A 262 -21.38 -3.72 -2.00
CA ASP A 262 -22.01 -4.98 -2.40
C ASP A 262 -21.02 -5.85 -3.20
N PHE A 263 -21.43 -7.07 -3.54
CA PHE A 263 -20.70 -7.93 -4.48
C PHE A 263 -20.49 -7.23 -5.82
N LYS A 264 -19.31 -7.45 -6.41
CA LYS A 264 -19.06 -7.15 -7.81
C LYS A 264 -20.04 -7.97 -8.66
N PRO A 265 -20.69 -7.39 -9.69
CA PRO A 265 -21.62 -8.12 -10.55
C PRO A 265 -21.00 -9.44 -11.05
N LYS A 266 -21.76 -10.53 -10.93
CA LYS A 266 -21.35 -11.89 -11.32
C LYS A 266 -20.11 -12.43 -10.59
N SER A 267 -19.80 -11.91 -9.39
CA SER A 267 -18.73 -12.41 -8.53
C SER A 267 -19.27 -12.84 -7.17
N LYS A 268 -18.83 -14.01 -6.69
CA LYS A 268 -19.05 -14.48 -5.32
C LYS A 268 -17.86 -14.24 -4.39
N THR A 269 -16.76 -13.73 -4.93
CA THR A 269 -15.48 -13.60 -4.21
C THR A 269 -15.01 -12.16 -4.06
N THR A 270 -15.71 -11.21 -4.71
CA THR A 270 -15.26 -9.83 -4.78
C THR A 270 -16.36 -8.89 -4.31
N VAL A 271 -16.03 -8.01 -3.38
CA VAL A 271 -16.87 -6.88 -2.95
C VAL A 271 -16.34 -5.59 -3.57
N ILE A 272 -17.23 -4.70 -4.00
CA ILE A 272 -16.92 -3.33 -4.39
C ILE A 272 -17.41 -2.40 -3.30
N MET A 273 -16.55 -1.51 -2.86
CA MET A 273 -16.85 -0.46 -1.88
C MET A 273 -16.59 0.89 -2.55
N SER A 274 -17.60 1.75 -2.58
CA SER A 274 -17.54 3.09 -3.19
C SER A 274 -17.90 4.12 -2.13
N PHE A 275 -17.09 5.16 -2.05
CA PHE A 275 -17.27 6.29 -1.16
C PHE A 275 -17.49 7.56 -1.96
N ASP A 276 -17.86 8.62 -1.27
CA ASP A 276 -17.79 9.97 -1.83
C ASP A 276 -16.35 10.36 -2.17
N ASN A 277 -16.20 11.54 -2.77
CA ASN A 277 -14.90 12.04 -3.24
C ASN A 277 -14.18 11.08 -4.20
N GLY A 278 -14.94 10.26 -4.94
CA GLY A 278 -14.42 9.45 -6.06
C GLY A 278 -13.64 8.20 -5.67
N TRP A 279 -13.60 7.83 -4.39
CA TRP A 279 -12.87 6.64 -3.93
C TRP A 279 -13.65 5.36 -4.17
N GLN A 280 -13.00 4.37 -4.78
CA GLN A 280 -13.57 3.05 -4.96
C GLN A 280 -12.51 1.96 -4.86
N PHE A 281 -12.84 0.92 -4.10
CA PHE A 281 -11.95 -0.21 -3.81
C PHE A 281 -12.64 -1.53 -4.14
N SER A 282 -11.88 -2.49 -4.65
CA SER A 282 -12.33 -3.88 -4.81
C SER A 282 -11.61 -4.79 -3.83
N PHE A 283 -12.36 -5.65 -3.14
CA PHE A 283 -11.88 -6.59 -2.14
C PHE A 283 -12.13 -8.02 -2.63
N ARG A 284 -11.11 -8.68 -3.20
CA ARG A 284 -11.21 -10.08 -3.62
C ARG A 284 -10.70 -11.02 -2.52
N ILE A 285 -11.59 -11.79 -1.92
CA ILE A 285 -11.23 -12.76 -0.89
C ILE A 285 -10.63 -14.03 -1.51
N HIS A 286 -9.60 -14.59 -0.89
CA HIS A 286 -8.98 -15.85 -1.29
C HIS A 286 -8.30 -16.54 -0.10
N ASN A 287 -8.07 -17.85 -0.23
CA ASN A 287 -7.20 -18.58 0.70
C ASN A 287 -5.74 -18.40 0.31
N ALA A 288 -4.87 -18.12 1.27
CA ALA A 288 -3.47 -17.76 1.00
C ALA A 288 -2.56 -18.97 0.74
N LYS A 289 -2.96 -20.16 1.19
CA LYS A 289 -2.20 -21.41 1.12
C LYS A 289 -2.98 -22.45 0.30
N ASP A 290 -2.31 -23.54 -0.05
CA ASP A 290 -2.98 -24.68 -0.68
C ASP A 290 -3.85 -25.44 0.32
N THR A 291 -3.42 -25.49 1.59
CA THR A 291 -4.18 -26.04 2.71
C THR A 291 -5.11 -25.02 3.34
N ILE A 292 -6.19 -25.49 3.97
CA ILE A 292 -7.16 -24.62 4.65
C ILE A 292 -6.50 -23.93 5.85
N GLU A 293 -6.79 -22.64 5.98
CA GLU A 293 -6.47 -21.83 7.15
C GLU A 293 -7.75 -21.09 7.59
N PRO A 294 -8.04 -20.96 8.91
CA PRO A 294 -9.13 -20.14 9.43
C PRO A 294 -8.79 -18.63 9.35
N SER A 295 -8.17 -18.21 8.25
CA SER A 295 -7.81 -16.84 7.91
C SER A 295 -7.78 -16.69 6.40
N LEU A 296 -8.65 -15.82 5.89
CA LEU A 296 -8.76 -15.51 4.47
C LEU A 296 -8.14 -14.14 4.21
N LYS A 297 -7.50 -14.00 3.05
CA LYS A 297 -6.87 -12.75 2.62
C LYS A 297 -7.76 -12.01 1.63
N PHE A 298 -7.70 -10.69 1.70
CA PHE A 298 -8.12 -9.82 0.62
C PHE A 298 -6.93 -9.49 -0.29
N ASP A 299 -7.18 -9.54 -1.59
CA ASP A 299 -6.45 -8.78 -2.59
C ASP A 299 -7.24 -7.49 -2.83
N ILE A 300 -6.70 -6.37 -2.33
CA ILE A 300 -7.38 -5.06 -2.35
C ILE A 300 -6.74 -4.18 -3.43
N GLN A 301 -7.59 -3.69 -4.33
CA GLN A 301 -7.21 -2.81 -5.43
C GLN A 301 -8.00 -1.52 -5.35
N ILE A 302 -7.35 -0.40 -5.65
CA ILE A 302 -8.04 0.85 -5.99
C ILE A 302 -8.59 0.69 -7.40
N VAL A 303 -9.90 0.83 -7.57
CA VAL A 303 -10.57 0.78 -8.87
C VAL A 303 -11.10 2.15 -9.29
N GLY A 304 -11.22 3.09 -8.36
CA GLY A 304 -11.57 4.48 -8.61
C GLY A 304 -10.87 5.42 -7.64
N MET A 305 -10.41 6.55 -8.16
CA MET A 305 -9.85 7.67 -7.42
C MET A 305 -10.49 8.96 -7.92
N PRO A 306 -10.56 10.02 -7.11
CA PRO A 306 -11.04 11.32 -7.56
C PRO A 306 -10.30 11.77 -8.83
N PRO A 307 -10.99 11.95 -9.99
CA PRO A 307 -10.33 12.19 -11.27
C PRO A 307 -9.48 13.46 -11.32
N ALA A 308 -9.91 14.50 -10.58
CA ALA A 308 -9.23 15.79 -10.52
C ALA A 308 -7.81 15.70 -9.93
N VAL A 309 -7.51 14.62 -9.19
CA VAL A 309 -6.26 14.48 -8.43
C VAL A 309 -5.53 13.18 -8.73
N ASN A 310 -6.05 12.38 -9.68
CA ASN A 310 -5.44 11.14 -10.12
C ASN A 310 -4.36 11.39 -11.20
N ILE A 311 -3.28 12.06 -10.81
CA ILE A 311 -2.16 12.38 -11.70
C ILE A 311 -1.12 11.25 -11.63
N THR A 312 -0.77 10.70 -12.79
CA THR A 312 0.30 9.70 -12.93
C THR A 312 1.38 10.22 -13.87
N PHE A 313 2.60 10.33 -13.37
CA PHE A 313 3.77 10.69 -14.15
C PHE A 313 4.42 9.43 -14.73
N ASN A 314 4.66 9.44 -16.04
CA ASN A 314 5.25 8.33 -16.77
C ASN A 314 6.74 8.57 -16.99
N CYS A 315 7.58 7.85 -16.27
CA CYS A 315 9.04 7.91 -16.34
C CYS A 315 9.55 6.80 -17.25
N LYS A 316 9.84 7.11 -18.51
CA LYS A 316 10.41 6.14 -19.46
C LYS A 316 11.87 5.89 -19.12
N TRP A 317 12.31 4.65 -19.25
CA TRP A 317 13.68 4.23 -18.99
C TRP A 317 14.64 4.59 -20.12
#